data_AF-A9KYI4-F1
#
_entry.id   AF-A9KYI4-F1
#
_cell.length_a   1.000
_cell.length_b   1.000
_cell.length_c   1.000
_cell.angle_alpha   90.00
_cell.angle_beta   90.00
_cell.angle_gamma   90.00
#
_symmetry.space_group_name_H-M   'P 1'
#
loop_
_entity.id
_entity.type
_entity.pdbx_description
1 polymer ?
#
loop_
_entity_poly.entity_id
_entity_poly.type
_entity_poly.pdbx_seq_one_letter_code
_entity_poly.pdbx_strand_id
1 'polypeptide(L)' 'MKKIVYQGFVLTNSEGRTDSWKLTIKDQQRIGSLFELRRLVGYFLELGILPATRSSLQDAKQTQNTMSKNTVKPKRR' A
#
# COMPACT_ATOMS: atom_id res chain seq x y z
N MET A 1 -22.28 -1.01 1.98
CA MET A 1 -21.00 -0.62 2.62
C MET A 1 -19.89 -1.50 2.07
N LYS A 2 -18.88 -0.93 1.41
CA LYS A 2 -17.72 -1.67 0.87
C LYS A 2 -16.57 -1.64 1.88
N LYS A 3 -15.83 -2.75 1.99
CA LYS A 3 -14.66 -2.89 2.85
C LYS A 3 -13.59 -3.68 2.11
N ILE A 4 -12.34 -3.23 2.20
CA ILE A 4 -11.19 -3.95 1.66
C ILE A 4 -10.06 -4.00 2.70
N VAL A 5 -9.24 -5.03 2.60
CA VAL A 5 -8.01 -5.15 3.39
C VAL A 5 -6.82 -4.93 2.47
N TYR A 6 -5.92 -4.04 2.85
CA TYR A 6 -4.69 -3.72 2.12
C TYR A 6 -3.52 -3.73 3.09
N GLN A 7 -2.54 -4.61 2.85
CA GLN A 7 -1.34 -4.76 3.70
C GLN A 7 -1.65 -4.90 5.21
N GLY A 8 -2.76 -5.54 5.56
CA GLY A 8 -3.23 -5.70 6.94
C GLY A 8 -4.04 -4.52 7.49
N PHE A 9 -4.20 -3.44 6.74
CA PHE A 9 -5.03 -2.28 7.10
C PHE A 9 -6.42 -2.36 6.47
N VAL A 10 -7.41 -1.85 7.18
CA VAL A 10 -8.81 -1.83 6.73
C VAL A 10 -9.14 -0.49 6.10
N LEU A 11 -9.63 -0.53 4.86
CA LEU A 11 -10.25 0.61 4.20
C LEU A 11 -11.75 0.34 4.02
N THR A 12 -12.57 1.33 4.35
CA THR A 12 -14.03 1.24 4.25
C THR A 12 -14.57 2.34 3.36
N ASN A 13 -15.72 2.09 2.75
CA ASN A 13 -16.41 3.07 1.91
C ASN A 13 -17.92 2.87 2.08
N SER A 14 -18.55 3.81 2.77
CA SER A 14 -20.00 3.83 3.02
C SER A 14 -20.77 4.48 1.88
N GLU A 15 -20.20 5.50 1.23
CA GLU A 15 -20.88 6.38 0.26
C GLU A 15 -20.82 5.85 -1.18
N GLY A 16 -19.94 4.89 -1.46
CA GLY A 16 -19.77 4.28 -2.78
C GLY A 16 -18.97 5.12 -3.78
N ARG A 17 -18.51 6.32 -3.41
CA ARG A 17 -17.70 7.20 -4.29
C ARG A 17 -16.23 6.84 -4.24
N THR A 18 -15.50 7.08 -5.33
CA THR A 18 -14.08 6.69 -5.47
C THR A 18 -13.13 7.46 -4.56
N ASP A 19 -13.53 8.63 -4.10
CA ASP A 19 -12.80 9.61 -3.27
C ASP A 19 -13.21 9.62 -1.78
N SER A 20 -14.18 8.79 -1.40
CA SER A 20 -14.77 8.74 -0.04
C SER A 20 -14.31 7.50 0.75
N TRP A 21 -13.14 6.96 0.44
CA TRP A 21 -12.60 5.86 1.22
C TRP A 21 -12.11 6.37 2.57
N LYS A 22 -12.28 5.54 3.59
CA LYS A 22 -11.86 5.79 4.97
C LYS A 22 -10.84 4.75 5.39
N LEU A 23 -9.64 5.22 5.72
CA LEU A 23 -8.57 4.44 6.34
C LEU A 23 -8.62 4.66 7.86
N THR A 24 -8.60 3.57 8.63
CA THR A 24 -8.53 3.63 10.10
C THR A 24 -7.24 2.99 10.56
N ILE A 25 -6.42 3.76 11.28
CA ILE A 25 -5.16 3.31 11.89
C ILE A 25 -5.22 3.72 13.35
N LYS A 26 -5.37 2.73 14.26
CA LYS A 26 -5.62 2.99 15.68
C LYS A 26 -6.78 3.98 15.83
N ASP A 27 -6.55 5.12 16.49
CA ASP A 27 -7.55 6.15 16.76
C ASP A 27 -7.66 7.22 15.66
N GLN A 28 -6.79 7.15 14.63
CA GLN A 28 -6.82 8.11 13.54
C GLN A 28 -7.63 7.59 12.35
N GLN A 29 -8.49 8.46 11.84
CA GLN A 29 -9.22 8.23 10.61
C GLN A 29 -8.79 9.23 9.55
N ARG A 30 -8.60 8.76 8.32
CA ARG A 30 -8.30 9.59 7.16
C ARG A 30 -9.28 9.26 6.04
N ILE A 31 -9.76 10.29 5.36
CA ILE A 31 -10.67 10.17 4.22
C ILE A 31 -9.94 10.63 2.97
N GLY A 32 -10.11 9.91 1.87
CA GLY A 32 -9.54 10.27 0.58
C GLY A 32 -9.81 9.19 -0.48
N SER A 33 -9.20 9.34 -1.64
CA SER A 33 -9.31 8.30 -2.67
C SER A 33 -8.58 7.03 -2.27
N LEU A 34 -9.03 5.90 -2.84
CA LEU A 34 -8.42 4.61 -2.54
C LEU A 34 -6.92 4.58 -2.86
N PHE A 35 -6.52 5.24 -3.94
CA PHE A 35 -5.13 5.32 -4.38
C PHE A 35 -4.26 6.10 -3.39
N GLU A 36 -4.73 7.27 -2.97
CA GLU A 36 -4.01 8.11 -1.99
C GLU A 36 -3.82 7.38 -0.66
N LEU A 37 -4.87 6.72 -0.17
CA LEU A 37 -4.79 6.00 1.11
C LEU A 37 -3.84 4.80 1.04
N ARG A 38 -3.80 4.07 -0.08
CA ARG A 38 -2.82 2.99 -0.28
C ARG A 38 -1.39 3.52 -0.31
N ARG A 39 -1.16 4.63 -1.03
CA ARG A 39 0.14 5.30 -1.07
C ARG A 39 0.57 5.77 0.32
N LEU A 40 -0.35 6.34 1.09
CA LEU A 40 -0.08 6.79 2.46
C LEU A 40 0.32 5.64 3.38
N VAL A 41 -0.38 4.49 3.29
CA VAL A 41 -0.02 3.28 4.04
C VAL A 41 1.39 2.81 3.69
N GLY A 42 1.70 2.72 2.39
CA GLY A 42 3.03 2.33 1.93
C GLY A 42 4.12 3.26 2.45
N TYR A 43 3.91 4.58 2.35
CA TYR A 43 4.83 5.59 2.86
C TYR A 43 5.08 5.46 4.37
N PHE A 44 4.04 5.25 5.17
CA PHE A 44 4.21 5.09 6.62
C PHE A 44 4.89 3.77 7.02
N LEU A 45 4.71 2.71 6.23
CA LEU A 45 5.45 1.46 6.42
C LEU A 45 6.92 1.63 6.06
N GLU A 46 7.23 2.33 4.95
CA GLU A 46 8.61 2.62 4.53
C GLU A 46 9.36 3.46 5.56
N LEU A 47 8.68 4.44 6.18
CA LEU A 47 9.26 5.24 7.26
C LEU A 47 9.38 4.51 8.61
N GLY A 48 8.79 3.31 8.74
CA GLY A 48 8.74 2.58 10.02
C GLY A 48 7.80 3.19 11.07
N ILE A 49 6.91 4.11 10.66
CA ILE A 49 5.88 4.69 11.53
C ILE A 49 4.82 3.64 11.86
N LEU A 50 4.46 2.82 10.87
CA LEU A 50 3.58 1.68 11.05
C LEU A 50 4.39 0.40 11.26
N PRO A 51 3.94 -0.50 12.15
CA PRO A 51 4.59 -1.79 12.31
C PRO A 51 4.48 -2.59 11.01
N ALA A 52 5.55 -3.29 10.66
CA ALA A 52 5.55 -4.19 9.52
C ALA A 52 4.48 -5.27 9.68
N THR A 53 3.67 -5.47 8.66
CA THR A 53 2.64 -6.51 8.63
C THR A 53 3.17 -7.72 7.85
N ARG A 54 2.58 -8.90 8.09
CA ARG A 54 2.97 -10.11 7.32
C ARG A 54 2.88 -9.89 5.81
N SER A 55 1.88 -9.12 5.37
CA SER A 55 1.69 -8.75 3.97
C SER A 55 2.79 -7.80 3.48
N SER A 56 3.13 -6.76 4.25
CA SER A 56 4.18 -5.80 3.83
C SER A 56 5.55 -6.46 3.69
N LEU A 57 5.85 -7.48 4.52
CA LEU A 57 7.07 -8.27 4.42
C LEU A 57 7.13 -9.16 3.17
N GLN A 58 5.97 -9.58 2.63
CA GLN A 58 5.90 -10.35 1.39
C GLN A 58 5.99 -9.44 0.15
N ASP A 59 5.33 -8.29 0.19
CA ASP A 59 5.42 -7.28 -0.89
C ASP A 59 6.85 -6.79 -1.08
N ALA A 60 7.58 -6.50 0.01
CA ALA A 60 9.00 -6.08 -0.07
C ALA A 60 9.89 -7.13 -0.78
N LYS A 61 9.62 -8.43 -0.57
CA LYS A 61 10.33 -9.51 -1.28
C LYS A 61 9.95 -9.56 -2.76
N GLN A 62 8.71 -9.21 -3.11
CA GLN A 62 8.26 -9.16 -4.50
C GLN A 62 8.85 -7.97 -5.26
N THR A 63 8.96 -6.78 -4.64
CA THR A 63 9.59 -5.60 -5.24
C THR A 63 11.08 -5.79 -5.49
N GLN A 64 11.80 -6.49 -4.59
CA GLN A 64 13.20 -6.85 -4.85
C GLN A 64 13.34 -7.79 -6.05
N ASN A 65 12.47 -8.80 -6.17
CA ASN A 65 12.49 -9.74 -7.29
C ASN A 65 12.16 -9.10 -8.66
N THR A 66 11.37 -8.03 -8.70
CA THR A 66 11.10 -7.29 -9.94
C THR A 66 12.24 -6.36 -10.32
N MET A 67 12.95 -5.75 -9.36
CA MET A 67 14.17 -4.97 -9.67
C MET A 67 15.31 -5.84 -10.20
N SER A 68 15.50 -7.05 -9.67
CA SER A 68 16.61 -7.94 -10.08
C SER A 68 16.47 -8.49 -11.51
N LYS A 69 15.28 -8.45 -12.12
CA LYS A 69 15.05 -8.92 -13.50
C LYS A 69 15.39 -7.90 -14.58
N ASN A 70 15.58 -6.62 -14.22
CA ASN A 70 15.90 -5.55 -15.16
C ASN A 70 17.42 -5.29 -15.28
N THR A 71 18.25 -6.32 -15.20
CA THR A 71 19.66 -6.20 -15.62
C THR A 71 19.71 -6.09 -17.14
N VAL A 72 19.77 -4.84 -17.61
CA VAL A 72 19.95 -4.45 -19.00
C VAL A 72 21.14 -5.21 -19.57
N LYS A 73 20.90 -6.13 -20.51
CA LYS A 73 21.97 -6.80 -21.26
C LYS A 73 22.69 -5.75 -22.11
N PRO A 74 24.01 -5.55 -21.98
CA PRO A 74 24.73 -4.59 -22.81
C PRO A 74 24.73 -5.08 -24.26
N LYS A 75 24.10 -4.30 -25.14
CA LYS A 75 24.09 -4.52 -26.59
C LYS A 75 25.50 -4.26 -27.13
N ARG A 76 26.25 -5.33 -27.40
CA ARG A 76 27.54 -5.23 -28.11
C ARG A 76 27.28 -4.75 -29.55
N ARG A 77 27.92 -3.64 -29.92
CA ARG A 77 28.05 -3.16 -31.29
C ARG A 77 29.17 -3.91 -31.99
#